data_AF-A0A848B2M2-F1
#
_entry.id   AF-A0A848B2M2-F1
#
_cell.length_a   1.000
_cell.length_b   1.000
_cell.length_c   1.000
_cell.angle_alpha   90.00
_cell.angle_beta   90.00
_cell.angle_gamma   90.00
#
_symmetry.space_group_name_H-M   'P 1'
#
loop_
_entity.id
_entity.type
_entity.pdbx_description
1 polymer ?
#
loop_
_entity_poly.entity_id
_entity_poly.type
_entity_poly.pdbx_seq_one_letter_code
_entity_poly.pdbx_strand_id
1 'polypeptide(L)'
;MDTLYFASDSDCRHLRAIGRIRNRTPEELGFLYRRLFFYGLLSELLAGELFYFHGGLLVHNGSGTLFSGPSGVGKSTFARRITPDFEVRSDDLVLLYRKTGQWFAHPAPTWSIWFANTAQPRRYRTAEPVPLRNFILLGRDQVESFSTRLPLPLRQIGLSRALNDLVHILASPCPPEFRRRLSQNILHGASELCRSLPGGYFKLNLTDDPRSNPDFRRFLDS
;
A
#
# COMPACT_ATOMS: atom_id res chain seq x y z
N MET A 1 4.29 -15.14 -45.32
CA MET A 1 3.06 -14.42 -44.91
C MET A 1 2.18 -15.49 -44.32
N ASP A 2 2.33 -15.71 -43.02
CA ASP A 2 1.79 -16.91 -42.39
C ASP A 2 0.48 -16.55 -41.71
N THR A 3 -0.59 -16.97 -42.37
CA THR A 3 -1.97 -16.80 -41.98
C THR A 3 -2.25 -17.66 -40.74
N LEU A 4 -2.45 -17.03 -39.59
CA LEU A 4 -2.93 -17.68 -38.37
C LEU A 4 -4.40 -18.06 -38.52
N TYR A 5 -4.68 -19.36 -38.55
CA TYR A 5 -6.02 -19.93 -38.50
C TYR A 5 -6.66 -19.67 -37.13
N PHE A 6 -7.79 -18.96 -37.09
CA PHE A 6 -8.64 -18.90 -35.91
C PHE A 6 -9.51 -20.16 -35.86
N ALA A 7 -9.38 -20.94 -34.78
CA ALA A 7 -10.20 -22.12 -34.51
C ALA A 7 -11.69 -21.75 -34.39
N SER A 8 -12.57 -22.70 -34.75
CA SER A 8 -14.03 -22.55 -34.70
C SER A 8 -14.56 -22.32 -33.28
N ASP A 9 -15.70 -21.61 -33.19
CA ASP A 9 -16.36 -21.13 -31.97
C ASP A 9 -16.61 -22.17 -30.85
N SER A 10 -16.55 -23.46 -31.15
CA SER A 10 -16.70 -24.55 -30.18
C SER A 10 -15.51 -24.69 -29.21
N ASP A 11 -14.31 -24.21 -29.58
CA ASP A 11 -13.08 -24.44 -28.80
C ASP A 11 -12.67 -23.26 -27.90
N CYS A 12 -13.37 -22.13 -28.01
CA CYS A 12 -13.01 -20.91 -27.31
C CYS A 12 -13.70 -20.75 -25.93
N ARG A 13 -13.40 -21.64 -24.98
CA ARG A 13 -13.76 -21.40 -23.55
C ARG A 13 -13.17 -20.09 -23.01
N HIS A 14 -12.04 -19.65 -23.56
CA HIS A 14 -11.38 -18.40 -23.19
C HIS A 14 -12.16 -17.14 -23.64
N LEU A 15 -12.86 -17.16 -24.79
CA LEU A 15 -13.69 -16.02 -25.23
C LEU A 15 -14.95 -15.86 -24.37
N ARG A 16 -15.52 -16.96 -23.84
CA ARG A 16 -16.61 -16.88 -22.84
C ARG A 16 -16.15 -16.27 -21.52
N ALA A 17 -14.89 -16.47 -21.13
CA ALA A 17 -14.31 -15.79 -19.96
C ALA A 17 -14.17 -14.27 -20.20
N ILE A 18 -13.84 -13.84 -21.42
CA ILE A 18 -13.79 -12.42 -21.81
C ILE A 18 -15.20 -11.80 -21.80
N GLY A 19 -16.22 -12.53 -22.27
CA GLY A 19 -17.64 -12.13 -22.15
C GLY A 19 -18.10 -11.98 -20.68
N ARG A 20 -17.60 -12.82 -19.76
CA ARG A 20 -17.83 -12.71 -18.31
C ARG A 20 -17.07 -11.57 -17.62
N ILE A 21 -16.10 -10.94 -18.28
CA ILE A 21 -15.42 -9.74 -17.77
C ILE A 21 -16.24 -8.49 -18.14
N ARG A 22 -16.91 -8.50 -19.32
CA ARG A 22 -17.72 -7.36 -19.81
C ARG A 22 -18.96 -7.05 -18.98
N ASN A 23 -19.54 -8.06 -18.30
CA ASN A 23 -20.77 -7.89 -17.50
C ASN A 23 -20.51 -7.76 -15.99
N ARG A 24 -19.27 -7.50 -15.56
CA ARG A 24 -18.95 -7.35 -14.14
C ARG A 24 -19.24 -5.95 -13.64
N THR A 25 -19.65 -5.84 -12.38
CA THR A 25 -19.72 -4.55 -11.71
C THR A 25 -18.32 -3.96 -11.51
N PRO A 26 -18.17 -2.63 -11.36
CA PRO A 26 -16.88 -2.02 -11.03
C PRO A 26 -16.22 -2.65 -9.79
N GLU A 27 -17.00 -3.04 -8.81
CA GLU A 27 -16.53 -3.73 -7.60
C GLU A 27 -15.91 -5.09 -7.93
N GLU A 28 -16.59 -5.92 -8.71
CA GLU A 28 -16.09 -7.24 -9.12
C GLU A 28 -14.82 -7.14 -9.97
N LEU A 29 -14.72 -6.11 -10.83
CA LEU A 29 -13.52 -5.78 -11.57
C LEU A 29 -12.38 -5.35 -10.64
N GLY A 30 -12.67 -4.51 -9.65
CA GLY A 30 -11.70 -4.09 -8.64
C GLY A 30 -11.10 -5.27 -7.87
N PHE A 31 -11.93 -6.23 -7.45
CA PHE A 31 -11.46 -7.46 -6.79
C PHE A 31 -10.58 -8.31 -7.71
N LEU A 32 -10.97 -8.46 -8.98
CA LEU A 32 -10.21 -9.21 -9.97
C LEU A 32 -8.85 -8.55 -10.25
N TYR A 33 -8.83 -7.24 -10.53
CA TYR A 33 -7.60 -6.50 -10.80
C TYR A 33 -6.66 -6.50 -9.59
N ARG A 34 -7.18 -6.38 -8.37
CA ARG A 34 -6.37 -6.49 -7.16
C ARG A 34 -5.69 -7.85 -7.05
N ARG A 35 -6.40 -8.94 -7.38
CA ARG A 35 -5.83 -10.29 -7.39
C ARG A 35 -4.79 -10.47 -8.49
N LEU A 36 -5.08 -9.99 -9.71
CA LEU A 36 -4.11 -10.05 -10.82
C LEU A 36 -2.84 -9.27 -10.49
N PHE A 37 -2.98 -8.08 -9.90
CA PHE A 37 -1.87 -7.27 -9.43
C PHE A 37 -1.05 -8.01 -8.36
N PHE A 38 -1.70 -8.65 -7.39
CA PHE A 38 -1.02 -9.49 -6.38
C PHE A 38 -0.25 -10.66 -7.00
N TYR A 39 -0.91 -11.46 -7.84
CA TYR A 39 -0.27 -12.65 -8.42
C TYR A 39 0.82 -12.30 -9.42
N GLY A 40 0.70 -11.18 -10.13
CA GLY A 40 1.71 -10.69 -11.06
C GLY A 40 3.03 -10.28 -10.40
N LEU A 41 3.05 -10.08 -9.07
CA LEU A 41 4.23 -9.71 -8.29
C LEU A 41 4.62 -10.79 -7.26
N LEU A 42 4.02 -11.98 -7.37
CA LEU A 42 4.16 -13.03 -6.36
C LEU A 42 5.60 -13.56 -6.27
N SER A 43 6.31 -13.65 -7.40
CA SER A 43 7.71 -14.07 -7.44
C SER A 43 8.61 -13.20 -6.56
N GLU A 44 8.47 -11.88 -6.69
CA GLU A 44 9.25 -10.86 -6.00
C GLU A 44 8.89 -10.82 -4.50
N LEU A 45 7.59 -10.98 -4.20
CA LEU A 45 7.10 -11.13 -2.82
C LEU A 45 7.68 -12.37 -2.13
N LEU A 46 7.77 -13.51 -2.83
CA LEU A 46 8.33 -14.76 -2.31
C LEU A 46 9.86 -14.74 -2.20
N ALA A 47 10.53 -14.03 -3.11
CA ALA A 47 11.95 -13.73 -3.05
C ALA A 47 12.29 -12.80 -1.88
N GLY A 48 11.33 -12.00 -1.41
CA GLY A 48 11.53 -11.00 -0.36
C GLY A 48 12.20 -9.72 -0.88
N GLU A 49 12.13 -9.49 -2.18
CA GLU A 49 12.69 -8.31 -2.86
C GLU A 49 11.68 -7.16 -2.94
N LEU A 50 10.39 -7.51 -2.91
CA LEU A 50 9.26 -6.58 -2.92
C LEU A 50 8.35 -6.85 -1.72
N PHE A 51 7.72 -5.80 -1.20
CA PHE A 51 6.72 -5.88 -0.13
C PHE A 51 5.50 -5.04 -0.46
N TYR A 52 4.33 -5.53 -0.07
CA TYR A 52 3.10 -4.73 -0.08
C TYR A 52 2.97 -4.04 1.26
N PHE A 53 2.74 -2.74 1.23
CA PHE A 53 2.48 -1.93 2.41
C PHE A 53 1.05 -1.39 2.32
N HIS A 54 0.18 -1.85 3.21
CA HIS A 54 -1.18 -1.37 3.37
C HIS A 54 -1.16 -0.04 4.11
N GLY A 55 -1.48 1.03 3.41
CA GLY A 55 -1.31 2.41 3.87
C GLY A 55 -1.11 3.36 2.69
N GLY A 56 -0.60 4.54 2.97
CA GLY A 56 -0.33 5.52 1.93
C GLY A 56 1.11 6.03 1.89
N LEU A 57 1.38 6.79 0.83
CA LEU A 57 2.66 7.41 0.52
C LEU A 57 2.46 8.92 0.40
N LEU A 58 3.00 9.67 1.36
CA LEU A 58 3.17 11.10 1.27
C LEU A 58 4.51 11.39 0.60
N VAL A 59 4.55 12.43 -0.22
CA VAL A 59 5.77 12.93 -0.85
C VAL A 59 5.93 14.41 -0.51
N HIS A 60 7.10 14.73 0.02
CA HIS A 60 7.49 16.07 0.41
C HIS A 60 8.95 16.29 0.04
N ASN A 61 9.26 17.39 -0.65
CA ASN A 61 10.63 17.74 -1.08
C ASN A 61 11.37 16.56 -1.74
N GLY A 62 10.68 15.80 -2.59
CA GLY A 62 11.23 14.64 -3.31
C GLY A 62 11.45 13.37 -2.45
N SER A 63 11.09 13.41 -1.18
CA SER A 63 11.24 12.29 -0.24
C SER A 63 9.89 11.72 0.18
N GLY A 64 9.87 10.41 0.42
CA GLY A 64 8.66 9.66 0.75
C GLY A 64 8.51 9.38 2.24
N THR A 65 7.29 9.58 2.74
CA THR A 65 6.84 9.17 4.07
C THR A 65 5.72 8.16 3.93
N LEU A 66 5.92 6.96 4.49
CA LEU A 66 4.84 5.98 4.59
C LEU A 66 3.91 6.35 5.75
N PHE A 67 2.61 6.13 5.58
CA PHE A 67 1.68 6.17 6.71
C PHE A 67 0.75 4.96 6.71
N SER A 68 0.56 4.34 7.86
CA SER A 68 -0.38 3.24 8.03
C SER A 68 -0.99 3.26 9.42
N GLY A 69 -2.12 2.59 9.57
CA GLY A 69 -2.76 2.41 10.86
C GLY A 69 -3.96 1.46 10.72
N PRO A 70 -4.60 1.11 11.84
CA PRO A 70 -5.71 0.18 11.87
C PRO A 70 -6.82 0.53 10.87
N SER A 71 -7.60 -0.46 10.46
CA SER A 71 -8.82 -0.19 9.69
C SER A 71 -9.73 0.76 10.47
N GLY A 72 -10.35 1.72 9.79
CA GLY A 72 -11.21 2.72 10.43
C GLY A 72 -10.50 3.85 11.21
N VAL A 73 -9.16 3.85 11.29
CA VAL A 73 -8.41 4.92 11.99
C VAL A 73 -8.54 6.30 11.32
N GLY A 74 -8.85 6.31 10.01
CA GLY A 74 -8.96 7.54 9.22
C GLY A 74 -7.83 7.80 8.22
N LYS A 75 -7.11 6.78 7.73
CA LYS A 75 -6.03 6.91 6.72
C LYS A 75 -6.41 7.81 5.54
N SER A 76 -7.53 7.53 4.86
CA SER A 76 -7.99 8.34 3.72
C SER A 76 -8.44 9.74 4.14
N THR A 77 -8.93 9.91 5.37
CA THR A 77 -9.26 11.23 5.92
C THR A 77 -7.99 12.04 6.17
N PHE A 78 -6.97 11.45 6.79
CA PHE A 78 -5.65 12.05 6.96
C PHE A 78 -5.02 12.45 5.61
N ALA A 79 -5.02 11.53 4.63
CA ALA A 79 -4.53 11.77 3.28
C ALA A 79 -5.20 12.97 2.58
N ARG A 80 -6.52 13.14 2.75
CA ARG A 80 -7.23 14.29 2.17
C ARG A 80 -6.89 15.61 2.86
N ARG A 81 -6.69 15.60 4.18
CA ARG A 81 -6.53 16.81 4.99
C ARG A 81 -5.12 17.38 4.96
N ILE A 82 -4.14 16.54 4.67
CA ILE A 82 -2.75 16.95 4.56
C ILE A 82 -2.41 17.61 3.21
N THR A 83 -3.27 17.41 2.21
CA THR A 83 -3.21 18.13 0.93
C THR A 83 -3.67 19.59 1.14
N PRO A 84 -3.07 20.61 0.49
CA PRO A 84 -2.07 20.55 -0.58
C PRO A 84 -0.61 20.68 -0.14
N ASP A 85 -0.32 20.95 1.14
CA ASP A 85 1.06 21.12 1.65
C ASP A 85 1.95 19.90 1.36
N PHE A 86 1.33 18.71 1.26
CA PHE A 86 1.99 17.45 0.98
C PHE A 86 1.29 16.69 -0.15
N GLU A 87 2.07 16.11 -1.08
CA GLU A 87 1.54 15.31 -2.19
C GLU A 87 1.24 13.89 -1.70
N VAL A 88 -0.03 13.44 -1.79
CA VAL A 88 -0.37 12.04 -1.51
C VAL A 88 -0.40 11.24 -2.82
N ARG A 89 0.57 10.34 -3.00
CA ARG A 89 0.67 9.49 -4.22
C ARG A 89 -0.11 8.18 -4.14
N SER A 90 -0.41 7.70 -2.93
CA SER A 90 -1.29 6.57 -2.67
C SER A 90 -1.84 6.64 -1.24
N ASP A 91 -3.02 6.08 -0.99
CA ASP A 91 -3.70 6.06 0.32
C ASP A 91 -4.23 4.67 0.74
N ASP A 92 -3.87 3.60 0.01
CA ASP A 92 -4.30 2.22 0.29
C ASP A 92 -3.19 1.18 0.11
N LEU A 93 -2.47 1.19 -1.02
CA LEU A 93 -1.36 0.27 -1.27
C LEU A 93 -0.11 1.00 -1.77
N VAL A 94 1.03 0.62 -1.21
CA VAL A 94 2.36 1.07 -1.64
C VAL A 94 3.23 -0.17 -1.84
N LEU A 95 4.00 -0.20 -2.93
CA LEU A 95 5.01 -1.23 -3.15
C LEU A 95 6.34 -0.76 -2.57
N LEU A 96 6.99 -1.57 -1.75
CA LEU A 96 8.29 -1.28 -1.17
C LEU A 96 9.34 -2.22 -1.71
N TYR A 97 10.52 -1.69 -2.01
CA TYR A 97 11.70 -2.48 -2.29
C TYR A 97 12.93 -1.81 -1.71
N ARG A 98 14.02 -2.57 -1.58
CA ARG A 98 15.30 -2.06 -1.11
C ARG A 98 16.34 -2.20 -2.20
N LYS A 99 17.07 -1.12 -2.48
CA LYS A 99 18.19 -1.10 -3.43
C LYS A 99 19.37 -0.37 -2.81
N THR A 100 20.56 -0.98 -2.87
CA THR A 100 21.80 -0.40 -2.35
C THR A 100 21.66 0.17 -0.93
N GLY A 101 21.00 -0.57 -0.04
CA GLY A 101 20.77 -0.18 1.36
C GLY A 101 19.61 0.78 1.60
N GLN A 102 19.12 1.47 0.58
CA GLN A 102 18.05 2.45 0.66
C GLN A 102 16.68 1.84 0.32
N TRP A 103 15.65 2.30 1.03
CA TRP A 103 14.26 1.91 0.78
C TRP A 103 13.59 2.85 -0.22
N PHE A 104 12.81 2.28 -1.12
CA PHE A 104 12.05 3.00 -2.12
C PHE A 104 10.59 2.54 -2.09
N ALA A 105 9.72 3.44 -2.51
CA ALA A 105 8.29 3.21 -2.61
C ALA A 105 7.78 3.53 -4.03
N HIS A 106 6.96 2.65 -4.59
CA HIS A 106 6.10 2.98 -5.72
C HIS A 106 4.65 3.12 -5.22
N PRO A 107 3.93 4.18 -5.63
CA PRO A 107 2.50 4.20 -5.43
C PRO A 107 1.86 3.06 -6.22
N ALA A 108 0.88 2.40 -5.63
CA ALA A 108 0.05 1.40 -6.28
C ALA A 108 -1.42 1.82 -6.27
N PRO A 109 -2.28 1.18 -7.07
CA PRO A 109 -3.68 1.55 -7.16
C PRO A 109 -4.40 1.54 -5.81
N THR A 110 -5.26 2.53 -5.58
CA THR A 110 -6.19 2.56 -4.44
C THR A 110 -7.39 1.69 -4.77
N TRP A 111 -7.43 0.48 -4.23
CA TRP A 111 -8.50 -0.47 -4.54
C TRP A 111 -9.83 -0.06 -3.92
N SER A 112 -9.80 0.66 -2.79
CA SER A 112 -11.00 1.16 -2.10
C SER A 112 -11.90 2.05 -2.96
N ILE A 113 -11.38 2.69 -4.01
CA ILE A 113 -12.18 3.49 -4.96
C ILE A 113 -13.19 2.61 -5.71
N TRP A 114 -12.76 1.40 -6.08
CA TRP A 114 -13.60 0.42 -6.78
C TRP A 114 -14.65 -0.18 -5.85
N PHE A 115 -14.33 -0.39 -4.58
CA PHE A 115 -15.25 -0.95 -3.59
C PHE A 115 -16.27 0.07 -3.07
N ALA A 116 -15.86 1.34 -2.93
CA ALA A 116 -16.75 2.42 -2.53
C ALA A 116 -17.65 2.94 -3.66
N ASN A 117 -17.55 2.35 -4.87
CA ASN A 117 -18.22 2.80 -6.08
C ASN A 117 -18.07 4.30 -6.34
N THR A 118 -16.91 4.87 -5.99
CA THR A 118 -16.64 6.31 -6.14
C THR A 118 -16.19 6.70 -7.55
N ALA A 119 -16.23 5.72 -8.48
CA ALA A 119 -16.27 5.80 -9.94
C ALA A 119 -15.23 6.66 -10.69
N GLN A 120 -14.42 7.50 -10.05
CA GLN A 120 -13.41 8.30 -10.73
C GLN A 120 -12.08 7.55 -10.80
N PRO A 121 -11.63 7.14 -12.00
CA PRO A 121 -10.32 6.51 -12.17
C PRO A 121 -9.23 7.50 -11.77
N ARG A 122 -8.36 7.10 -10.85
CA ARG A 122 -7.15 7.87 -10.52
C ARG A 122 -5.97 7.38 -11.34
N ARG A 123 -5.11 8.31 -11.76
CA ARG A 123 -3.82 8.00 -12.38
C ARG A 123 -2.77 7.97 -11.28
N TYR A 124 -1.97 6.91 -11.27
CA TYR A 124 -0.87 6.73 -10.32
C TYR A 124 0.44 6.83 -11.08
N ARG A 125 1.41 7.60 -10.56
CA ARG A 125 2.76 7.67 -11.12
C ARG A 125 3.58 6.46 -10.67
N THR A 126 3.17 5.27 -11.10
CA THR A 126 3.77 4.00 -10.67
C THR A 126 5.21 3.83 -11.15
N ALA A 127 5.62 4.49 -12.23
CA ALA A 127 6.96 4.37 -12.80
C ALA A 127 8.05 5.14 -12.04
N GLU A 128 7.67 6.09 -11.17
CA GLU A 128 8.60 6.95 -10.43
C GLU A 128 8.80 6.42 -9.00
N PRO A 129 9.91 5.73 -8.68
CA PRO A 129 10.19 5.33 -7.31
C PRO A 129 10.49 6.57 -6.45
N VAL A 130 9.98 6.58 -5.23
CA VAL A 130 10.23 7.63 -4.25
C VAL A 130 11.16 7.09 -3.16
N PRO A 131 12.32 7.71 -2.90
CA PRO A 131 13.18 7.31 -1.79
C PRO A 131 12.48 7.56 -0.46
N LEU A 132 12.44 6.56 0.41
CA LEU A 132 11.81 6.68 1.72
C LEU A 132 12.76 7.30 2.74
N ARG A 133 12.24 8.26 3.51
CA ARG A 133 12.96 8.85 4.64
C ARG A 133 12.41 8.39 5.98
N ASN A 134 11.09 8.23 6.10
CA ASN A 134 10.48 7.95 7.39
C ASN A 134 9.12 7.25 7.21
N PHE A 135 8.54 6.81 8.33
CA PHE A 135 7.19 6.27 8.36
C PHE A 135 6.41 6.78 9.57
N ILE A 136 5.09 6.73 9.47
CA ILE A 136 4.17 7.21 10.50
C ILE A 136 3.10 6.15 10.75
N LEU A 137 2.94 5.78 12.01
CA LEU A 137 1.86 4.92 12.46
C LEU A 137 0.73 5.80 13.00
N LEU A 138 -0.48 5.60 12.47
CA LEU A 138 -1.67 6.35 12.82
C LEU A 138 -2.43 5.64 13.93
N GLY A 139 -2.80 6.41 14.95
CA GLY A 139 -3.75 6.06 15.99
C GLY A 139 -4.97 6.98 15.96
N ARG A 140 -6.00 6.65 16.74
CA ARG A 140 -7.16 7.51 16.93
C ARG A 140 -7.24 7.92 18.39
N ASP A 141 -7.48 9.21 18.63
CA ASP A 141 -7.62 9.79 19.96
C ASP A 141 -8.56 11.00 19.89
N GLN A 142 -9.01 11.52 21.03
CA GLN A 142 -9.80 12.76 21.10
C GLN A 142 -8.91 14.00 20.90
N VAL A 143 -7.65 13.91 21.29
CA VAL A 143 -6.68 14.99 21.19
C VAL A 143 -5.60 14.63 20.16
N GLU A 144 -5.46 15.46 19.13
CA GLU A 144 -4.38 15.28 18.16
C GLU A 144 -3.00 15.44 18.82
N SER A 145 -2.13 14.48 18.57
CA SER A 145 -0.75 14.54 19.05
C SER A 145 0.19 13.75 18.16
N PHE A 146 1.42 14.24 18.04
CA PHE A 146 2.49 13.58 17.31
C PHE A 146 3.63 13.24 18.26
N SER A 147 4.21 12.05 18.08
CA SER A 147 5.40 11.63 18.81
C SER A 147 6.41 11.03 17.84
N THR A 148 7.64 11.51 17.90
CA THR A 148 8.80 10.90 17.24
C THR A 148 9.38 9.73 18.05
N ARG A 149 8.93 9.56 19.30
CA ARG A 149 9.42 8.55 20.24
C ARG A 149 8.43 7.41 20.31
N LEU A 150 8.46 6.54 19.30
CA LEU A 150 7.76 5.27 19.36
C LEU A 150 8.74 4.14 19.72
N PRO A 151 8.52 3.38 20.80
CA PRO A 151 9.35 2.24 21.16
C PRO A 151 9.50 1.25 19.99
N LEU A 152 10.69 0.67 19.87
CA LEU A 152 11.03 -0.28 18.80
C LEU A 152 10.01 -1.43 18.66
N PRO A 153 9.49 -2.04 19.76
CA PRO A 153 8.49 -3.10 19.64
C PRO A 153 7.18 -2.63 18.98
N LEU A 154 6.71 -1.41 19.30
CA LEU A 154 5.47 -0.87 18.73
C LEU A 154 5.66 -0.51 17.24
N ARG A 155 6.85 0.00 16.88
CA ARG A 155 7.22 0.22 15.48
C ARG A 155 7.21 -1.09 14.68
N GLN A 156 7.85 -2.13 15.22
CA GLN A 156 7.89 -3.45 14.61
C GLN A 156 6.48 -4.02 14.41
N ILE A 157 5.64 -3.99 15.44
CA ILE A 157 4.26 -4.52 15.36
C ILE A 157 3.46 -3.75 14.31
N GLY A 158 3.52 -2.41 14.32
CA GLY A 158 2.79 -1.58 13.37
C GLY A 158 3.22 -1.81 11.91
N LEU A 159 4.53 -1.93 11.66
CA LEU A 159 5.05 -2.21 10.32
C LEU A 159 4.74 -3.64 9.87
N SER A 160 4.93 -4.64 10.73
CA SER A 160 4.56 -6.03 10.41
C SER A 160 3.08 -6.13 10.05
N ARG A 161 2.21 -5.39 10.75
CA ARG A 161 0.79 -5.31 10.42
C ARG A 161 0.55 -4.64 9.06
N ALA A 162 1.16 -3.48 8.83
CA ALA A 162 1.04 -2.76 7.57
C ALA A 162 1.48 -3.61 6.37
N LEU A 163 2.53 -4.42 6.53
CA LEU A 163 3.01 -5.32 5.49
C LEU A 163 2.14 -6.58 5.31
N ASN A 164 1.48 -7.03 6.37
CA ASN A 164 0.71 -8.28 6.37
C ASN A 164 -0.77 -8.12 5.99
N ASP A 165 -1.40 -6.98 6.29
CA ASP A 165 -2.87 -6.82 6.19
C ASP A 165 -3.43 -7.23 4.81
N LEU A 166 -2.85 -6.72 3.72
CA LEU A 166 -3.30 -7.06 2.36
C LEU A 166 -2.83 -8.46 1.93
N VAL A 167 -1.60 -8.85 2.29
CA VAL A 167 -1.04 -10.16 1.93
C VAL A 167 -1.85 -11.28 2.57
N HIS A 168 -2.27 -11.13 3.82
CA HIS A 168 -3.11 -12.11 4.51
C HIS A 168 -4.43 -12.38 3.77
N ILE A 169 -5.06 -11.33 3.24
CA ILE A 169 -6.31 -11.45 2.47
C ILE A 169 -6.05 -12.11 1.11
N LEU A 170 -5.00 -11.68 0.42
CA LEU A 170 -4.73 -12.07 -0.97
C LEU A 170 -4.08 -13.45 -1.09
N ALA A 171 -3.26 -13.82 -0.12
CA ALA A 171 -2.59 -15.12 -0.05
C ALA A 171 -3.43 -16.19 0.67
N SER A 172 -4.62 -15.86 1.19
CA SER A 172 -5.53 -16.85 1.81
C SER A 172 -5.75 -18.12 0.97
N PRO A 173 -5.92 -18.04 -0.37
CA PRO A 173 -6.05 -19.22 -1.23
C PRO A 173 -4.74 -19.97 -1.50
N CYS A 174 -3.58 -19.39 -1.14
CA CYS A 174 -2.28 -19.99 -1.40
C CYS A 174 -1.96 -21.12 -0.42
N PRO A 175 -1.13 -22.10 -0.84
CA PRO A 175 -0.69 -23.18 0.03
C PRO A 175 -0.04 -22.68 1.33
N PRO A 176 -0.11 -23.45 2.43
CA PRO A 176 0.47 -23.07 3.72
C PRO A 176 1.96 -22.68 3.66
N GLU A 177 2.75 -23.38 2.84
CA GLU A 177 4.18 -23.13 2.65
C GLU A 177 4.44 -21.76 2.00
N PHE A 178 3.61 -21.35 1.04
CA PHE A 178 3.67 -20.02 0.44
C PHE A 178 3.34 -18.94 1.47
N ARG A 179 2.24 -19.11 2.21
CA ARG A 179 1.85 -18.18 3.27
C ARG A 179 2.93 -18.06 4.34
N ARG A 180 3.55 -19.17 4.73
CA ARG A 180 4.67 -19.18 5.68
C ARG A 180 5.87 -18.39 5.14
N ARG A 181 6.25 -18.61 3.88
CA ARG A 181 7.36 -17.89 3.25
C ARG A 181 7.09 -16.38 3.18
N LEU A 182 5.90 -15.99 2.76
CA LEU A 182 5.48 -14.57 2.73
C LEU A 182 5.53 -13.95 4.13
N SER A 183 5.02 -14.63 5.15
CA SER A 183 5.08 -14.15 6.53
C SER A 183 6.51 -13.99 7.04
N GLN A 184 7.42 -14.91 6.70
CA GLN A 184 8.84 -14.79 7.05
C GLN A 184 9.48 -13.57 6.40
N ASN A 185 9.23 -13.37 5.11
CA ASN A 185 9.73 -12.21 4.38
C ASN A 185 9.17 -10.92 4.99
N ILE A 186 7.87 -10.85 5.29
CA ILE A 186 7.22 -9.69 5.91
C ILE A 186 7.86 -9.35 7.26
N LEU A 187 8.09 -10.33 8.14
CA LEU A 187 8.72 -10.09 9.43
C LEU A 187 10.13 -9.53 9.27
N HIS A 188 10.92 -10.12 8.36
CA HIS A 188 12.26 -9.65 8.05
C HIS A 188 12.26 -8.23 7.46
N GLY A 189 11.42 -7.98 6.45
CA GLY A 189 11.26 -6.67 5.82
C GLY A 189 10.80 -5.60 6.80
N ALA A 190 9.83 -5.92 7.67
CA ALA A 190 9.40 -5.01 8.73
C ALA A 190 10.53 -4.68 9.71
N SER A 191 11.35 -5.66 10.10
CA SER A 191 12.52 -5.41 10.95
C SER A 191 13.56 -4.54 10.29
N GLU A 192 13.86 -4.77 9.02
CA GLU A 192 14.83 -3.96 8.28
C GLU A 192 14.32 -2.53 8.06
N LEU A 193 13.05 -2.35 7.70
CA LEU A 193 12.42 -1.04 7.57
C LEU A 193 12.40 -0.30 8.92
N CYS A 194 12.06 -1.01 10.00
CA CYS A 194 12.03 -0.48 11.35
C CYS A 194 13.40 0.03 11.81
N ARG A 195 14.49 -0.66 11.46
CA ARG A 195 15.87 -0.24 11.79
C ARG A 195 16.38 0.88 10.88
N SER A 196 15.97 0.88 9.62
CA SER A 196 16.54 1.78 8.60
C SER A 196 15.90 3.16 8.59
N LEU A 197 14.61 3.27 8.93
CA LEU A 197 13.86 4.51 8.82
C LEU A 197 13.39 4.99 10.21
N PRO A 198 13.47 6.28 10.55
CA PRO A 198 12.79 6.83 11.72
C PRO A 198 11.26 6.65 11.61
N GLY A 199 10.63 6.42 12.77
CA GLY A 199 9.20 6.14 12.89
C GLY A 199 8.51 7.15 13.80
N GLY A 200 7.44 7.77 13.32
CA GLY A 200 6.54 8.61 14.09
C GLY A 200 5.24 7.89 14.47
N TYR A 201 4.56 8.40 15.49
CA TYR A 201 3.20 8.00 15.84
C TYR A 201 2.31 9.23 15.88
N PHE A 202 1.22 9.20 15.12
CA PHE A 202 0.28 10.31 15.03
C PHE A 202 -1.10 9.88 15.48
N LYS A 203 -1.55 10.44 16.60
CA LYS A 203 -2.90 10.25 17.13
C LYS A 203 -3.81 11.27 16.48
N LEU A 204 -4.78 10.80 15.71
CA LEU A 204 -5.75 11.62 14.99
C LEU A 204 -7.01 11.82 15.81
N ASN A 205 -7.46 13.07 15.92
CA ASN A 205 -8.87 13.39 16.02
C ASN A 205 -9.32 13.80 14.61
N LEU A 206 -10.46 13.33 14.14
CA LEU A 206 -10.81 13.47 12.72
C LEU A 206 -11.25 14.90 12.34
N THR A 207 -10.95 15.89 13.20
CA THR A 207 -11.48 17.26 13.18
C THR A 207 -10.40 18.34 13.08
N ASP A 208 -9.23 18.16 13.71
CA ASP A 208 -8.18 19.20 13.79
C ASP A 208 -7.16 19.10 12.66
N ASP A 209 -6.71 20.21 12.11
CA ASP A 209 -5.82 20.19 10.94
C ASP A 209 -4.47 19.55 11.30
N PRO A 210 -4.12 18.38 10.72
CA PRO A 210 -2.88 17.70 11.08
C PRO A 210 -1.63 18.51 10.74
N ARG A 211 -1.73 19.46 9.79
CA ARG A 211 -0.65 20.36 9.38
C ARG A 211 -0.32 21.41 10.43
N SER A 212 -1.22 21.65 11.39
CA SER A 212 -0.99 22.61 12.48
C SER A 212 -0.01 22.08 13.53
N ASN A 213 0.27 20.78 13.54
CA ASN A 213 1.18 20.17 14.50
C ASN A 213 2.66 20.45 14.12
N PRO A 214 3.41 21.21 14.94
CA PRO A 214 4.77 21.63 14.59
C PRO A 214 5.77 20.47 14.62
N ASP A 215 5.58 19.50 15.51
CA ASP A 215 6.47 18.33 15.62
C ASP A 215 6.29 17.39 14.41
N PHE A 216 5.06 17.27 13.93
CA PHE A 216 4.76 16.55 12.70
C PHE A 216 5.46 17.17 11.49
N ARG A 217 5.35 18.50 11.30
CA ARG A 217 6.04 19.20 10.21
C ARG A 217 7.55 19.02 10.29
N ARG A 218 8.13 19.25 11.49
CA ARG A 218 9.57 19.07 11.72
C ARG A 218 10.06 17.66 11.40
N PHE A 219 9.25 16.64 11.67
CA PHE A 219 9.58 15.26 11.34
C PHE A 219 9.53 14.95 9.84
N LEU A 220 8.68 15.64 9.09
CA LEU A 220 8.66 15.52 7.62
C LEU A 220 9.81 16.28 6.96
N ASP A 221 10.30 17.33 7.59
CA ASP A 221 11.42 18.15 7.12
C ASP A 221 12.80 17.55 7.42
N SER A 222 12.90 16.61 8.38
CA SER A 222 14.14 15.88 8.71
C SER A 222 14.44 14.74 7.74
#